data_AF-A0A7W7SQ66-F1
#
_entry.id   AF-A0A7W7SQ66-F1
#
_cell.length_a   1.000
_cell.length_b   1.000
_cell.length_c   1.000
_cell.angle_alpha   90.00
_cell.angle_beta   90.00
_cell.angle_gamma   90.00
#
_symmetry.space_group_name_H-M   'P 1'
#
loop_
_entity.id
_entity.type
_entity.pdbx_description
1 polymer ?
#
loop_
_entity_poly.entity_id
_entity_poly.type
_entity_poly.pdbx_seq_one_letter_code
_entity_poly.pdbx_strand_id
1 'polypeptide(L)'
;MRTDPRAAFDAMTREEQAKAFTVAGAEAIRSGADPARVVNARRGMYEAGGRLLTREATTRRGIGRPIRLMPEQIYRDARDRSETLRLLRLHGYII
;
A
#
# COMPACT_ATOMS: atom_id res chain seq x y z
N MET A 1 2.16 23.62 8.87
CA MET A 1 1.56 22.49 9.63
C MET A 1 1.87 21.22 8.86
N ARG A 2 2.69 20.31 9.41
CA ARG A 2 2.95 18.99 8.81
C ARG A 2 1.90 18.06 9.41
N THR A 3 0.88 17.69 8.65
CA THR A 3 -0.04 16.66 9.09
C THR A 3 0.72 15.34 9.13
N ASP A 4 0.66 14.60 10.24
CA ASP A 4 1.16 13.24 10.31
C ASP A 4 0.11 12.32 9.65
N PRO A 5 0.42 11.69 8.50
CA PRO A 5 -0.54 10.82 7.82
C PRO A 5 -0.98 9.64 8.68
N ARG A 6 -0.14 9.19 9.62
CA ARG A 6 -0.49 8.08 10.51
C ARG A 6 -1.49 8.50 11.57
N ALA A 7 -1.26 9.63 12.23
CA ALA A 7 -2.22 10.18 13.19
C ALA A 7 -3.59 10.45 12.56
N ALA A 8 -3.63 10.94 11.31
CA ALA A 8 -4.88 11.14 10.58
C ALA A 8 -5.61 9.82 10.31
N PHE A 9 -4.89 8.74 9.99
CA PHE A 9 -5.47 7.42 9.79
C PHE A 9 -6.00 6.83 11.11
N ASP A 10 -5.23 6.92 12.19
CA ASP A 10 -5.57 6.35 13.49
C ASP A 10 -6.79 7.06 14.13
N ALA A 11 -7.08 8.30 13.73
CA ALA A 11 -8.26 9.05 14.16
C ALA A 11 -9.56 8.66 13.44
N MET A 12 -9.48 7.92 12.33
CA MET A 12 -10.65 7.50 11.53
C MET A 12 -11.27 6.20 12.06
N THR A 13 -12.59 6.02 11.87
CA THR A 13 -13.23 4.72 12.09
C THR A 13 -12.76 3.67 11.07
N ARG A 14 -13.03 2.38 11.31
CA ARG A 14 -12.68 1.33 10.35
C ARG A 14 -13.36 1.54 9.00
N GLU A 15 -14.60 1.99 9.00
CA GLU A 15 -15.38 2.29 7.79
C GLU A 15 -14.77 3.49 7.04
N GLU A 16 -14.37 4.55 7.76
CA GLU A 16 -13.72 5.71 7.17
C GLU A 16 -12.35 5.36 6.59
N GLN A 17 -11.55 4.57 7.32
CA GLN A 17 -10.28 4.04 6.82
C GLN A 17 -10.49 3.24 5.53
N ALA A 18 -11.47 2.33 5.50
CA ALA A 18 -11.75 1.53 4.31
C ALA A 18 -12.26 2.39 3.15
N LYS A 19 -13.05 3.44 3.42
CA LYS A 19 -13.55 4.38 2.40
C LYS A 19 -12.42 5.21 1.80
N ALA A 20 -11.50 5.69 2.63
CA ALA A 20 -10.39 6.53 2.19
C ALA A 20 -9.26 5.74 1.51
N PHE A 21 -8.96 4.53 2.00
CA PHE A 21 -7.76 3.77 1.61
C PHE A 21 -8.04 2.44 0.89
N THR A 22 -9.31 2.09 0.65
CA THR A 22 -9.80 0.72 0.38
C THR A 22 -9.66 -0.21 1.58
N VAL A 23 -10.39 -1.33 1.54
CA VAL A 23 -10.29 -2.37 2.57
C VAL A 23 -8.85 -2.89 2.66
N ALA A 24 -8.23 -3.24 1.54
CA ALA A 24 -6.88 -3.79 1.53
C ALA A 24 -5.82 -2.73 1.88
N GLY A 25 -5.97 -1.49 1.40
CA GLY A 25 -5.05 -0.41 1.77
C GLY A 25 -5.14 -0.05 3.25
N ALA A 26 -6.35 -0.01 3.82
CA ALA A 26 -6.54 0.19 5.26
C ALA A 26 -5.93 -0.96 6.08
N GLU A 27 -6.10 -2.22 5.65
CA GLU A 27 -5.45 -3.36 6.32
C GLU A 27 -3.92 -3.31 6.20
N ALA A 28 -3.39 -2.87 5.06
CA ALA A 28 -1.94 -2.68 4.89
C ALA A 28 -1.41 -1.65 5.90
N ILE A 29 -2.11 -0.53 6.07
CA ILE A 29 -1.72 0.53 7.02
C ILE A 29 -1.80 0.04 8.47
N ARG A 30 -2.88 -0.67 8.84
CA ARG A 30 -2.99 -1.34 10.15
C ARG A 30 -1.85 -2.34 10.39
N SER A 31 -1.35 -2.96 9.32
CA SER A 31 -0.23 -3.89 9.33
C SER A 31 1.15 -3.20 9.35
N GLY A 32 1.19 -1.86 9.41
CA GLY A 32 2.41 -1.06 9.50
C GLY A 32 2.85 -0.41 8.20
N ALA A 33 2.05 -0.47 7.13
CA ALA A 33 2.38 0.25 5.90
C ALA A 33 2.30 1.77 6.09
N ASP A 34 3.16 2.49 5.37
CA ASP A 34 3.14 3.95 5.29
C ASP A 34 1.89 4.42 4.50
N PRO A 35 0.97 5.18 5.13
CA PRO A 35 -0.23 5.69 4.47
C PRO A 35 0.06 6.48 3.18
N ALA A 36 1.15 7.26 3.15
CA ALA A 36 1.50 8.05 1.98
C ALA A 36 1.86 7.14 0.80
N ARG A 37 2.50 5.99 1.06
CA ARG A 37 2.86 5.03 0.01
C ARG A 37 1.66 4.31 -0.56
N VAL A 38 0.64 4.04 0.26
CA VAL A 38 -0.63 3.43 -0.16
C VAL A 38 -1.42 4.39 -1.05
N VAL A 39 -1.55 5.66 -0.64
CA VAL A 39 -2.23 6.68 -1.45
C VAL A 39 -1.51 6.93 -2.77
N ASN A 40 -0.18 7.05 -2.74
CA ASN A 40 0.61 7.26 -3.95
C ASN A 40 0.54 6.05 -4.89
N ALA A 41 0.58 4.81 -4.36
CA ALA A 41 0.41 3.62 -5.19
C ALA A 41 -0.87 3.65 -6.01
N ARG A 42 -1.97 4.11 -5.41
CA ARG A 42 -3.28 4.20 -6.06
C ARG A 42 -3.31 5.14 -7.26
N ARG A 43 -2.52 6.22 -7.25
CA ARG A 43 -2.45 7.18 -8.38
C ARG A 43 -1.91 6.57 -9.66
N GLY A 44 -1.00 5.60 -9.55
CA GLY A 44 -0.38 4.91 -10.68
C GLY A 44 -0.93 3.52 -10.93
N MET A 45 -2.09 3.18 -10.35
CA MET A 45 -2.69 1.86 -10.45
C MET A 45 -3.09 1.53 -11.89
N TYR A 46 -2.79 0.31 -12.32
CA TYR A 46 -3.25 -0.25 -13.58
C TYR A 46 -3.36 -1.78 -13.46
N GLU A 47 -4.13 -2.38 -14.36
CA GLU A 47 -4.23 -3.83 -14.48
C GLU A 47 -3.41 -4.32 -15.66
N ALA A 48 -2.62 -5.38 -15.45
CA ALA A 48 -1.92 -6.09 -16.53
C ALA A 48 -1.74 -7.57 -16.16
N GLY A 49 -2.02 -8.46 -17.12
CA GLY A 49 -1.90 -9.91 -16.90
C GLY A 49 -2.77 -10.43 -15.75
N GLY A 50 -3.95 -9.82 -15.52
CA GLY A 50 -4.87 -10.18 -14.43
C GLY A 50 -4.41 -9.76 -13.03
N ARG A 51 -3.41 -8.87 -12.92
CA ARG A 51 -2.87 -8.38 -11.65
C ARG A 51 -3.03 -6.88 -11.52
N LEU A 52 -3.33 -6.42 -10.30
CA LEU A 52 -3.33 -5.00 -9.94
C LEU A 52 -1.91 -4.54 -9.58
N LEU A 53 -1.38 -3.63 -10.39
CA LEU A 53 -0.01 -3.13 -10.34
C LEU A 53 0.00 -1.62 -10.20
N THR A 54 1.16 -1.06 -9.84
CA THR A 54 1.37 0.39 -9.88
C THR A 54 2.73 0.77 -10.42
N ARG A 55 2.76 1.88 -11.16
CA ARG A 55 3.99 2.55 -11.63
C ARG A 55 4.56 3.52 -10.59
N GLU A 56 3.82 3.79 -9.53
CA GLU A 56 4.26 4.65 -8.44
C GLU A 56 5.11 3.83 -7.48
N ALA A 57 6.38 3.67 -7.78
CA ALA A 57 7.37 3.10 -6.88
C ALA A 57 8.60 4.00 -6.82
N THR A 58 9.24 4.08 -5.65
CA THR A 58 10.42 4.90 -5.42
C THR A 58 11.60 3.98 -5.17
N THR A 59 12.65 4.05 -6.01
CA THR A 59 13.92 3.38 -5.69
C THR A 59 14.75 4.27 -4.77
N ARG A 60 15.59 3.65 -3.94
CA ARG A 60 16.49 4.36 -3.01
C ARG A 60 17.43 5.36 -3.72
N ARG A 61 17.66 5.22 -5.03
CA ARG A 61 18.50 6.11 -5.86
C ARG A 61 17.73 6.90 -6.92
N GLY A 62 16.40 6.81 -6.96
CA GLY A 62 15.56 7.47 -7.99
C GLY A 62 15.73 6.93 -9.42
N ILE A 63 16.63 5.97 -9.65
CA ILE A 63 16.85 5.35 -10.96
C ILE A 63 15.82 4.24 -11.15
N GLY A 64 14.94 4.42 -12.15
CA GLY A 64 13.86 3.49 -12.47
C GLY A 64 12.71 3.52 -11.46
N ARG A 65 11.46 3.40 -11.94
CA ARG A 65 10.28 3.12 -11.10
C ARG A 65 9.92 1.64 -11.30
N PRO A 66 10.39 0.72 -10.44
CA PRO A 66 10.06 -0.70 -10.58
C PRO A 66 8.54 -0.87 -10.43
N ILE A 67 7.95 -1.72 -11.26
CA ILE A 67 6.55 -2.08 -11.11
C ILE A 67 6.39 -2.83 -9.79
N ARG A 68 5.42 -2.43 -8.96
CA ARG A 68 5.09 -3.13 -7.70
C ARG A 68 3.63 -3.56 -7.68
N LEU A 69 3.34 -4.60 -6.90
CA LEU A 69 1.98 -5.05 -6.65
C LEU A 69 1.23 -4.01 -5.81
N MET A 70 -0.04 -3.80 -6.11
CA MET A 70 -0.95 -3.06 -5.22
C MET A 70 -1.21 -3.83 -3.92
N PRO A 71 -1.52 -3.16 -2.79
CA PRO A 71 -1.93 -3.85 -1.56
C PRO A 71 -3.06 -4.86 -1.80
N GLU A 72 -4.06 -4.49 -2.61
CA GLU A 72 -5.17 -5.37 -3.01
C GLU A 72 -4.66 -6.67 -3.66
N GLN A 73 -3.65 -6.59 -4.51
CA GLN A 73 -3.04 -7.77 -5.13
C GLN A 73 -2.22 -8.58 -4.12
N ILE A 74 -1.49 -7.90 -3.24
CA ILE A 74 -0.71 -8.56 -2.17
C ILE A 74 -1.61 -9.39 -1.26
N TYR A 75 -2.74 -8.82 -0.81
CA TYR A 75 -3.70 -9.54 0.03
C TYR A 75 -4.42 -10.66 -0.71
N ARG A 76 -4.58 -10.55 -2.04
CA ARG A 76 -5.15 -11.61 -2.88
C ARG A 76 -4.18 -12.79 -3.06
N ASP A 77 -2.90 -12.49 -3.26
CA ASP A 77 -1.87 -13.49 -3.59
C ASP A 77 -1.28 -14.16 -2.33
N ALA A 78 -1.26 -13.45 -1.20
CA ALA A 78 -0.70 -13.97 0.04
C ALA A 78 -1.56 -15.08 0.65
N ARG A 79 -0.93 -16.19 1.04
CA ARG A 79 -1.63 -17.32 1.67
C ARG A 79 -1.87 -17.12 3.16
N ASP A 80 -1.02 -16.34 3.81
CA ASP A 80 -1.07 -16.08 5.24
C ASP A 80 -0.53 -14.69 5.59
N ARG A 81 -0.69 -14.32 6.86
CA ARG A 81 -0.28 -13.01 7.39
C ARG A 81 1.23 -12.77 7.26
N SER A 82 2.05 -13.81 7.45
CA SER A 82 3.51 -13.69 7.36
C SER A 82 3.93 -13.39 5.93
N GLU A 83 3.31 -14.04 4.96
CA GLU A 83 3.48 -13.78 3.54
C GLU A 83 3.02 -12.38 3.15
N THR A 84 1.85 -11.92 3.64
CA THR A 84 1.39 -10.54 3.43
C THR A 84 2.41 -9.52 3.90
N LEU A 85 2.91 -9.66 5.14
CA LEU A 85 3.91 -8.74 5.70
C LEU A 85 5.23 -8.77 4.92
N ARG A 86 5.66 -9.95 4.45
CA ARG A 86 6.83 -10.12 3.60
C ARG A 86 6.66 -9.37 2.28
N LEU A 87 5.51 -9.52 1.61
CA LEU A 87 5.21 -8.86 0.34
C LEU A 87 5.06 -7.35 0.50
N LEU A 88 4.42 -6.88 1.58
CA LEU A 88 4.33 -5.45 1.88
C LEU A 88 5.71 -4.81 2.07
N ARG A 89 6.64 -5.48 2.75
CA ARG A 89 8.05 -5.02 2.86
C ARG A 89 8.77 -5.08 1.51
N LEU A 90 8.64 -6.19 0.77
CA LEU A 90 9.27 -6.37 -0.54
C LEU A 90 8.88 -5.27 -1.53
N HIS A 91 7.60 -4.86 -1.52
CA HIS A 91 7.08 -3.78 -2.37
C HIS A 91 7.20 -2.39 -1.74
N GLY A 92 7.89 -2.29 -0.60
CA GLY A 92 8.22 -1.04 0.06
C GLY A 92 7.03 -0.30 0.62
N TYR A 93 5.96 -0.99 1.03
CA TYR A 93 4.87 -0.39 1.79
C TYR A 93 5.21 -0.24 3.27
N ILE A 94 5.97 -1.18 3.83
CA ILE A 94 6.53 -1.14 5.18
C ILE A 94 8.03 -0.82 5.05
N ILE A 95 8.53 0.13 5.85
CA ILE A 95 9.94 0.55 5.90
C ILE A 95 10.55 0.12 7.22
#